data_AF-K6WVX2-F1
#
_entry.id   AF-K6WVX2-F1
#
_cell.length_a   1.000
_cell.length_b   1.000
_cell.length_c   1.000
_cell.angle_alpha   90.00
_cell.angle_beta   90.00
_cell.angle_gamma   90.00
#
_symmetry.space_group_name_H-M   'P 1'
#
loop_
_entity.id
_entity.type
_entity.pdbx_description
1 polymer ?
#
loop_
_entity_poly.entity_id
_entity_poly.type
_entity_poly.pdbx_seq_one_letter_code
_entity_poly.pdbx_strand_id
1 'polypeptide(L)'
;MSCGDAHNSNFGFYASPERALLFDLNDFDEGGVAPWEWDLKRLVTSVYIAALDNGESPKVARKAARATSAAYRNMTARFHELSALERFYATVDTSQLEGLLTGKSRKTLDKTTKKARRRTSNQVLDKLTIVDDAGGRRLADQPPLTQHTRHASREQLKQLWTEYVRTTRQDVRMLLQGFRVVDHVLRVVGVGSVGTRCYIVYLEADDGTPLFLQAKEAQPSVLVTYGGVPQRIDGVDIEPPEGEGQRVVSAQRVLQAHSDPFLGWMRGFAGEQGEHVRTDYYWRQFRDMKGSVDLSVLGPKQLTDTARVCAGVLARAHAQSPGSAQIAARYADAEDLDEALTDFARGYAAICQADYDALAAAVEAGKVPATFGV
;
A
#
# COMPACT_ATOMS: atom_id res chain seq x y z
N MET A 1 7.34 13.97 1.73
CA MET A 1 6.60 12.80 2.22
C MET A 1 7.16 11.58 1.53
N SER A 2 7.21 10.48 2.25
CA SER A 2 7.70 9.16 1.86
C SER A 2 6.57 8.15 2.13
N CYS A 3 6.42 7.11 1.31
CA CYS A 3 5.51 6.01 1.63
C CYS A 3 6.11 5.07 2.69
N GLY A 4 7.42 5.16 2.95
CA GLY A 4 8.14 4.43 3.99
C GLY A 4 8.46 2.98 3.63
N ASP A 5 7.72 2.41 2.67
CA ASP A 5 7.85 1.03 2.23
C ASP A 5 7.83 0.87 0.70
N ALA A 6 8.58 1.69 -0.03
CA ALA A 6 8.65 1.59 -1.48
C ALA A 6 9.40 0.32 -1.93
N HIS A 7 8.68 -0.74 -2.31
CA HIS A 7 9.25 -1.90 -2.99
C HIS A 7 8.32 -2.38 -4.12
N ASN A 8 8.84 -3.17 -5.04
CA ASN A 8 8.14 -3.62 -6.24
C ASN A 8 6.71 -4.16 -6.04
N SER A 9 6.44 -4.89 -4.96
CA SER A 9 5.09 -5.44 -4.68
C SER A 9 4.11 -4.41 -4.10
N ASN A 10 4.60 -3.23 -3.68
CA ASN A 10 3.81 -2.12 -3.17
C ASN A 10 3.36 -1.14 -4.27
N PHE A 11 3.46 -1.56 -5.54
CA PHE A 11 2.85 -0.88 -6.68
C PHE A 11 1.78 -1.76 -7.31
N GLY A 12 0.71 -1.15 -7.81
CA GLY A 12 -0.33 -1.91 -8.50
C GLY A 12 -1.57 -1.13 -8.87
N PHE A 13 -2.55 -1.89 -9.33
CA PHE A 13 -3.78 -1.40 -9.92
C PHE A 13 -4.89 -1.20 -8.90
N TYR A 14 -5.67 -0.14 -9.08
CA TYR A 14 -6.89 0.15 -8.35
C TYR A 14 -7.84 1.01 -9.21
N ALA A 15 -9.06 1.23 -8.74
CA ALA A 15 -10.04 2.06 -9.44
C ALA A 15 -9.94 3.54 -9.01
N SER A 16 -9.97 4.45 -9.96
CA SER A 16 -10.24 5.87 -9.71
C SER A 16 -11.71 6.06 -9.26
N PRO A 17 -12.09 7.22 -8.71
CA PRO A 17 -13.48 7.56 -8.44
C PRO A 17 -14.39 7.40 -9.67
N GLU A 18 -13.88 7.70 -10.86
CA GLU A 18 -14.54 7.53 -12.17
C GLU A 18 -14.49 6.08 -12.69
N ARG A 19 -13.96 5.15 -11.89
CA ARG A 19 -13.83 3.71 -12.19
C ARG A 19 -12.83 3.41 -13.33
N ALA A 20 -11.92 4.33 -13.63
CA ALA A 20 -10.76 4.08 -14.47
C ALA A 20 -9.73 3.23 -13.72
N LEU A 21 -9.00 2.35 -14.41
CA LEU A 21 -7.93 1.58 -13.76
C LEU A 21 -6.66 2.41 -13.74
N LEU A 22 -6.10 2.63 -12.55
CA LEU A 22 -4.87 3.39 -12.34
C LEU A 22 -3.78 2.48 -11.79
N PHE A 23 -2.51 2.80 -12.04
CA PHE A 23 -1.36 2.14 -11.43
C PHE A 23 -0.61 3.14 -10.55
N ASP A 24 -0.43 2.80 -9.27
CA ASP A 24 0.20 3.69 -8.28
C ASP A 24 0.75 2.88 -7.10
N LEU A 25 1.24 3.58 -6.07
CA LEU A 25 1.54 3.04 -4.75
C LEU A 25 0.28 2.44 -4.09
N ASN A 26 0.46 1.32 -3.38
CA ASN A 26 -0.62 0.52 -2.80
C ASN A 26 -0.60 0.40 -1.27
N ASP A 27 0.56 0.65 -0.64
CA ASP A 27 0.73 0.54 0.80
C ASP A 27 1.35 1.82 1.38
N PHE A 28 0.79 2.25 2.50
CA PHE A 28 1.10 3.51 3.16
C PHE A 28 1.14 3.36 4.69
N ASP A 29 1.13 2.12 5.20
CA ASP A 29 1.21 1.84 6.65
C ASP A 29 2.42 2.56 7.28
N GLU A 30 3.53 2.65 6.53
CA GLU A 30 4.77 3.31 6.96
C GLU A 30 4.89 4.78 6.54
N GLY A 31 3.90 5.32 5.83
CA GLY A 31 4.00 6.63 5.17
C GLY A 31 4.14 7.80 6.13
N GLY A 32 5.04 8.73 5.84
CA GLY A 32 5.34 9.85 6.73
C GLY A 32 6.34 10.82 6.16
N VAL A 33 6.89 11.68 7.03
CA VAL A 33 8.03 12.53 6.68
C VAL A 33 9.30 11.67 6.75
N ALA A 34 10.04 11.62 5.65
CA ALA A 34 11.38 11.06 5.56
C ALA A 34 12.16 11.64 4.38
N PRO A 35 13.51 11.50 4.40
CA PRO A 35 14.33 11.74 3.23
C PRO A 35 13.88 10.87 2.05
N TRP A 36 13.82 11.46 0.86
CA TRP A 36 13.36 10.80 -0.37
C TRP A 36 14.21 9.57 -0.73
N GLU A 37 15.48 9.56 -0.31
CA GLU A 37 16.40 8.44 -0.49
C GLU A 37 15.91 7.18 0.21
N TRP A 38 15.10 7.30 1.27
CA TRP A 38 14.56 6.15 1.99
C TRP A 38 13.78 5.25 1.03
N ASP A 39 12.78 5.82 0.35
CA ASP A 39 11.96 5.08 -0.59
C ASP A 39 12.76 4.65 -1.83
N LEU A 40 13.61 5.53 -2.37
CA LEU A 40 14.35 5.15 -3.58
C LEU A 40 15.34 4.01 -3.31
N LYS A 41 16.05 4.03 -2.18
CA LYS A 41 16.94 2.94 -1.78
C LYS A 41 16.18 1.62 -1.63
N ARG A 42 15.00 1.64 -0.99
CA ARG A 42 14.15 0.45 -0.87
C ARG A 42 13.70 -0.06 -2.23
N LEU A 43 13.25 0.82 -3.12
CA LEU A 43 12.77 0.43 -4.45
C LEU A 43 13.89 -0.19 -5.28
N VAL A 44 15.04 0.48 -5.39
CA VAL A 44 16.20 0.00 -6.15
C VAL A 44 16.72 -1.33 -5.59
N THR A 45 16.75 -1.47 -4.26
CA THR A 45 17.12 -2.74 -3.59
C THR A 45 16.14 -3.85 -3.91
N SER A 46 14.83 -3.58 -3.86
CA SER A 46 13.81 -4.58 -4.17
C SER A 46 13.91 -5.10 -5.61
N VAL A 47 14.26 -4.24 -6.56
CA VAL A 47 14.47 -4.62 -7.96
C VAL A 47 15.74 -5.46 -8.13
N TYR A 48 16.80 -5.12 -7.39
CA TYR A 48 18.03 -5.91 -7.36
C TYR A 48 17.78 -7.32 -6.83
N ILE A 49 17.09 -7.44 -5.69
CA ILE A 49 16.70 -8.72 -5.08
C ILE A 49 15.82 -9.52 -6.04
N ALA A 50 14.78 -8.89 -6.62
CA ALA A 50 13.90 -9.57 -7.57
C ALA A 50 14.65 -10.12 -8.79
N ALA A 51 15.65 -9.41 -9.32
CA ALA A 51 16.46 -9.94 -10.40
C ALA A 51 17.21 -11.23 -9.98
N LEU A 52 17.83 -11.23 -8.80
CA LEU A 52 18.54 -12.41 -8.29
C LEU A 52 17.60 -13.58 -8.03
N ASP A 53 16.43 -13.31 -7.43
CA ASP A 53 15.41 -14.32 -7.14
C ASP A 53 14.85 -14.97 -8.42
N ASN A 54 14.81 -14.21 -9.52
CA ASN A 54 14.44 -14.73 -10.86
C ASN A 54 15.53 -15.59 -11.50
N GLY A 55 16.67 -15.80 -10.83
CA GLY A 55 17.82 -16.53 -11.34
C GLY A 55 18.72 -15.71 -12.27
N GLU A 56 18.57 -14.39 -12.30
CA GLU A 56 19.40 -13.53 -13.16
C GLU A 56 20.77 -13.25 -12.55
N SER A 57 21.76 -13.01 -13.41
CA SER A 57 23.12 -12.70 -12.95
C SER A 57 23.19 -11.35 -12.19
N PRO A 58 24.17 -11.16 -11.29
CA PRO A 58 24.41 -9.88 -10.63
C PRO A 58 24.61 -8.70 -11.58
N LYS A 59 25.10 -8.96 -12.80
CA LYS A 59 25.24 -7.95 -13.86
C LYS A 59 23.88 -7.45 -14.37
N VAL A 60 22.92 -8.35 -14.52
CA VAL A 60 21.53 -8.02 -14.91
C VAL A 60 20.84 -7.28 -13.77
N ALA A 61 20.97 -7.76 -12.52
CA ALA A 61 20.44 -7.09 -11.34
C ALA A 61 20.96 -5.65 -11.21
N ARG A 62 22.28 -5.45 -11.36
CA ARG A 62 22.92 -4.13 -11.37
C ARG A 62 22.33 -3.21 -12.45
N LYS A 63 22.15 -3.74 -13.66
CA LYS A 63 21.59 -2.98 -14.78
C LYS A 63 20.14 -2.55 -14.50
N ALA A 64 19.32 -3.45 -13.95
CA ALA A 64 17.93 -3.14 -13.61
C ALA A 64 17.82 -2.10 -12.48
N ALA A 65 18.63 -2.26 -11.42
CA ALA A 65 18.73 -1.30 -10.32
C ALA A 65 19.13 0.11 -10.81
N ARG A 66 20.23 0.22 -11.59
CA ARG A 66 20.68 1.49 -12.17
C ARG A 66 19.61 2.12 -13.05
N ALA A 67 18.95 1.33 -13.89
CA ALA A 67 17.89 1.80 -14.77
C ALA A 67 16.65 2.30 -14.00
N THR A 68 16.38 1.73 -12.82
CA THR A 68 15.30 2.16 -11.91
C THR A 68 15.62 3.51 -11.29
N SER A 69 16.83 3.68 -10.75
CA SER A 69 17.30 4.97 -10.22
C SER A 69 17.28 6.07 -11.27
N ALA A 70 17.82 5.79 -12.46
CA ALA A 70 17.84 6.75 -13.56
C ALA A 70 16.42 7.16 -14.00
N ALA A 71 15.47 6.21 -14.01
CA ALA A 71 14.09 6.53 -14.34
C ALA A 71 13.41 7.40 -13.28
N TYR A 72 13.66 7.16 -11.99
CA TYR A 72 13.18 8.04 -10.92
C TYR A 72 13.72 9.45 -11.11
N ARG A 73 15.06 9.59 -11.23
CA ARG A 73 15.75 10.87 -11.42
C ARG A 73 15.21 11.66 -12.62
N ASN A 74 15.16 11.01 -13.79
CA ASN A 74 14.65 11.63 -15.02
C ASN A 74 13.18 12.03 -14.88
N MET A 75 12.36 11.21 -14.22
CA MET A 75 10.94 11.54 -14.03
C MET A 75 10.74 12.67 -13.03
N THR A 76 11.52 12.71 -11.95
CA THR A 76 11.52 13.85 -11.01
C THR A 76 11.86 15.15 -11.74
N ALA A 77 12.88 15.17 -12.61
CA ALA A 77 13.20 16.33 -13.42
C ALA A 77 12.01 16.75 -14.31
N ARG A 78 11.40 15.80 -15.03
CA ARG A 78 10.23 16.05 -15.90
C ARG A 78 9.02 16.60 -15.15
N PHE A 79 8.72 16.12 -13.94
CA PHE A 79 7.63 16.68 -13.14
C PHE A 79 7.89 18.13 -12.70
N HIS A 80 9.14 18.57 -12.68
CA HIS A 80 9.51 19.95 -12.38
C HIS A 80 9.60 20.85 -13.62
N GLU A 81 9.41 20.31 -14.83
CA GLU A 81 9.11 21.09 -16.04
C GLU A 81 7.65 21.54 -16.09
N LEU A 82 6.76 20.84 -15.35
CA LEU A 82 5.35 21.18 -15.22
C LEU A 82 5.13 22.31 -14.20
N SER A 83 4.05 23.08 -14.40
CA SER A 83 3.56 24.00 -13.36
C SER A 83 3.13 23.22 -12.11
N ALA A 84 3.03 23.91 -10.97
CA ALA A 84 2.62 23.30 -9.71
C ALA A 84 1.23 22.63 -9.80
N LEU A 85 0.28 23.24 -10.53
CA LEU A 85 -1.06 22.70 -10.71
C LEU A 85 -1.06 21.50 -11.65
N GLU A 86 -0.34 21.55 -12.77
CA GLU A 86 -0.21 20.40 -13.67
C GLU A 86 0.43 19.20 -12.96
N ARG A 87 1.46 19.44 -12.14
CA ARG A 87 2.08 18.41 -11.31
C ARG A 87 1.13 17.82 -10.28
N PHE A 88 0.27 18.63 -9.67
CA PHE A 88 -0.73 18.17 -8.70
C PHE A 88 -1.73 17.19 -9.35
N TYR A 89 -2.21 17.51 -10.55
CA TYR A 89 -3.14 16.67 -11.30
C TYR A 89 -2.48 15.53 -12.08
N ALA A 90 -1.16 15.48 -12.14
CA ALA A 90 -0.44 14.49 -12.92
C ALA A 90 -0.74 13.06 -12.42
N THR A 91 -0.96 12.16 -13.38
CA THR A 91 -1.11 10.72 -13.15
C THR A 91 -0.06 9.97 -13.97
N VAL A 92 0.34 8.79 -13.51
CA VAL A 92 1.14 7.89 -14.34
C VAL A 92 0.17 7.00 -15.11
N ASP A 93 0.02 7.27 -16.40
CA ASP A 93 -0.93 6.56 -17.24
C ASP A 93 -0.51 5.10 -17.45
N THR A 94 -1.45 4.19 -17.19
CA THR A 94 -1.35 2.75 -17.45
C THR A 94 -1.11 2.40 -18.92
N SER A 95 -1.45 3.27 -19.87
CA SER A 95 -1.16 3.08 -21.30
C SER A 95 0.36 2.98 -21.56
N GLN A 96 1.17 3.69 -20.75
CA GLN A 96 2.63 3.59 -20.81
C GLN A 96 3.13 2.24 -20.30
N LEU A 97 2.50 1.66 -19.27
CA LEU A 97 2.75 0.27 -18.86
C LEU A 97 2.42 -0.70 -20.00
N GLU A 98 1.26 -0.55 -20.63
CA GLU A 98 0.85 -1.44 -21.72
C GLU A 98 1.81 -1.41 -22.93
N GLY A 99 2.37 -0.24 -23.25
CA GLY A 99 3.35 -0.06 -24.32
C GLY A 99 4.73 -0.65 -24.00
N LEU A 100 5.09 -0.73 -22.71
CA LEU A 100 6.35 -1.29 -22.25
C LEU A 100 6.34 -2.83 -22.17
N LEU A 101 5.16 -3.45 -22.12
CA LEU A 101 5.02 -4.90 -21.98
C LEU A 101 4.89 -5.60 -23.34
N THR A 102 5.79 -6.54 -23.60
CA THR A 102 5.74 -7.39 -24.80
C THR A 102 5.17 -8.79 -24.49
N GLY A 103 4.42 -9.36 -25.44
CA GLY A 103 4.02 -10.76 -25.47
C GLY A 103 3.39 -11.28 -24.16
N LYS A 104 4.14 -12.11 -23.41
CA LYS A 104 3.68 -12.79 -22.18
C LYS A 104 3.33 -11.81 -21.06
N SER A 105 4.06 -10.69 -20.91
CA SER A 105 3.77 -9.70 -19.86
C SER A 105 2.52 -8.90 -20.12
N ARG A 106 2.21 -8.58 -21.39
CA ARG A 106 0.94 -7.94 -21.73
C ARG A 106 -0.23 -8.84 -21.36
N LYS A 107 -0.12 -10.15 -21.60
CA LYS A 107 -1.12 -11.13 -21.14
C LYS A 107 -1.21 -11.21 -19.61
N THR A 108 -0.10 -11.14 -18.88
CA THR A 108 -0.10 -11.11 -17.40
C THR A 108 -0.75 -9.83 -16.86
N LEU A 109 -0.45 -8.68 -17.46
CA LEU A 109 -1.08 -7.41 -17.15
C LEU A 109 -2.58 -7.45 -17.45
N ASP A 110 -2.98 -7.89 -18.64
CA ASP A 110 -4.40 -8.04 -19.02
C ASP A 110 -5.14 -8.96 -18.04
N LYS A 111 -4.53 -10.07 -17.63
CA LYS A 111 -5.09 -10.97 -16.61
C LYS A 111 -5.22 -10.27 -15.26
N THR A 112 -4.21 -9.51 -14.84
CA THR A 112 -4.21 -8.75 -13.58
C THR A 112 -5.28 -7.68 -13.59
N THR A 113 -5.38 -6.89 -14.66
CA THR A 113 -6.42 -5.90 -14.93
C THR A 113 -7.82 -6.52 -14.95
N LYS A 114 -8.03 -7.62 -15.68
CA LYS A 114 -9.33 -8.33 -15.68
C LYS A 114 -9.68 -8.86 -14.30
N LYS A 115 -8.71 -9.39 -13.56
CA LYS A 115 -8.90 -9.88 -12.18
C LYS A 115 -9.25 -8.75 -11.23
N ALA A 116 -8.56 -7.61 -11.33
CA ALA A 116 -8.86 -6.37 -10.64
C ALA A 116 -10.31 -5.94 -10.91
N ARG A 117 -10.72 -5.78 -12.16
CA ARG A 117 -12.10 -5.37 -12.52
C ARG A 117 -13.20 -6.28 -11.97
N ARG A 118 -12.91 -7.55 -11.72
CA ARG A 118 -13.87 -8.51 -11.13
C ARG A 118 -13.98 -8.42 -9.61
N ARG A 119 -13.09 -7.70 -8.92
CA ARG A 119 -13.12 -7.49 -7.47
C ARG A 119 -14.09 -6.33 -7.17
N THR A 120 -15.33 -6.68 -6.85
CA THR A 120 -16.43 -5.75 -6.52
C THR A 120 -17.10 -6.19 -5.22
N SER A 121 -17.87 -5.29 -4.58
CA SER A 121 -18.65 -5.63 -3.37
C SER A 121 -19.54 -6.85 -3.57
N ASN A 122 -20.21 -6.99 -4.72
CA ASN A 122 -21.05 -8.16 -5.01
C ASN A 122 -20.24 -9.47 -5.03
N GLN A 123 -19.05 -9.47 -5.63
CA GLN A 123 -18.18 -10.65 -5.58
C GLN A 123 -17.73 -10.96 -4.15
N VAL A 124 -17.46 -9.92 -3.34
CA VAL A 124 -17.08 -10.11 -1.95
C VAL A 124 -18.25 -10.67 -1.15
N LEU A 125 -19.46 -10.16 -1.38
CA LEU A 125 -20.69 -10.64 -0.77
C LEU A 125 -20.84 -12.14 -0.98
N ASP A 126 -20.78 -12.62 -2.23
CA ASP A 126 -20.95 -14.04 -2.53
C ASP A 126 -19.84 -14.94 -1.96
N LYS A 127 -18.63 -14.40 -1.76
CA LYS A 127 -17.48 -15.20 -1.28
C LYS A 127 -17.29 -15.20 0.23
N LEU A 128 -17.67 -14.10 0.89
CA LEU A 128 -17.40 -13.89 2.31
C LEU A 128 -18.65 -13.94 3.18
N THR A 129 -19.85 -14.05 2.61
CA THR A 129 -21.08 -14.15 3.39
C THR A 129 -21.75 -15.51 3.27
N ILE A 130 -22.50 -15.86 4.30
CA ILE A 130 -23.45 -16.98 4.36
C ILE A 130 -24.82 -16.44 4.75
N VAL A 131 -25.86 -17.20 4.42
CA VAL A 131 -27.21 -16.92 4.92
C VAL A 131 -27.33 -17.51 6.32
N ASP A 132 -27.81 -16.72 7.27
CA ASP A 132 -28.07 -17.16 8.64
C ASP A 132 -29.44 -17.85 8.77
N ASP A 133 -29.71 -18.41 9.95
CA ASP A 133 -30.94 -19.16 10.22
C ASP A 133 -32.21 -18.28 10.13
N ALA A 134 -32.07 -16.95 10.22
CA ALA A 134 -33.15 -15.98 10.07
C ALA A 134 -33.33 -15.50 8.62
N GLY A 135 -32.54 -16.01 7.68
CA GLY A 135 -32.56 -15.62 6.27
C GLY A 135 -31.78 -14.34 5.94
N GLY A 136 -31.08 -13.75 6.92
CA GLY A 136 -30.18 -12.61 6.73
C GLY A 136 -28.81 -13.03 6.19
N ARG A 137 -28.02 -12.08 5.66
CA ARG A 137 -26.62 -12.34 5.29
C ARG A 137 -25.68 -11.93 6.42
N ARG A 138 -24.71 -12.79 6.74
CA ARG A 138 -23.62 -12.52 7.69
C ARG A 138 -22.28 -12.97 7.12
N LEU A 139 -21.18 -12.44 7.63
CA LEU A 139 -19.83 -12.86 7.24
C LEU A 139 -19.56 -14.30 7.68
N ALA A 140 -18.78 -15.04 6.90
CA ALA A 140 -18.43 -16.42 7.19
C ALA A 140 -17.20 -16.50 8.12
N ASP A 141 -17.30 -17.30 9.18
CA ASP A 141 -16.15 -17.71 9.98
C ASP A 141 -15.33 -18.75 9.21
N GLN A 142 -14.03 -18.51 9.07
CA GLN A 142 -13.06 -19.44 8.52
C GLN A 142 -11.79 -19.40 9.37
N PRO A 143 -11.79 -19.91 10.61
CA PRO A 143 -10.61 -19.87 11.47
C PRO A 143 -9.41 -20.60 10.83
N PRO A 144 -8.18 -20.07 10.95
CA PRO A 144 -7.81 -18.84 11.66
C PRO A 144 -7.91 -17.57 10.81
N LEU A 145 -8.36 -17.64 9.56
CA LEU A 145 -8.32 -16.52 8.60
C LEU A 145 -9.37 -15.44 8.85
N THR A 146 -10.62 -15.82 9.16
CA THR A 146 -11.68 -14.89 9.54
C THR A 146 -12.45 -15.42 10.74
N GLN A 147 -12.68 -14.57 11.73
CA GLN A 147 -13.42 -14.92 12.92
C GLN A 147 -14.19 -13.71 13.48
N HIS A 148 -15.43 -13.93 13.88
CA HIS A 148 -16.13 -12.96 14.74
C HIS A 148 -15.42 -12.84 16.08
N THR A 149 -15.40 -11.63 16.62
CA THR A 149 -14.77 -11.35 17.91
C THR A 149 -15.76 -10.68 18.83
N ARG A 150 -15.52 -10.79 20.14
CA ARG A 150 -16.32 -10.09 21.16
C ARG A 150 -15.63 -8.82 21.64
N HIS A 151 -14.69 -8.24 20.88
CA HIS A 151 -13.83 -7.14 21.34
C HIS A 151 -14.60 -5.86 21.69
N ALA A 152 -15.75 -5.61 21.06
CA ALA A 152 -16.55 -4.42 21.31
C ALA A 152 -18.03 -4.81 21.47
N SER A 153 -18.71 -4.16 22.42
CA SER A 153 -20.17 -4.17 22.51
C SER A 153 -20.80 -3.44 21.32
N ARG A 154 -22.10 -3.67 21.09
CA ARG A 154 -22.85 -3.01 20.01
C ARG A 154 -22.81 -1.47 20.13
N GLU A 155 -22.90 -0.92 21.34
CA GLU A 155 -22.83 0.54 21.54
C GLU A 155 -21.44 1.10 21.26
N GLN A 156 -20.38 0.37 21.63
CA GLN A 156 -19.01 0.76 21.27
C GLN A 156 -18.78 0.71 19.76
N LEU A 157 -19.29 -0.32 19.06
CA LEU A 157 -19.20 -0.39 17.60
C LEU A 157 -19.91 0.79 16.92
N LYS A 158 -21.05 1.22 17.43
CA LYS A 158 -21.74 2.44 16.94
C LYS A 158 -20.87 3.68 17.15
N GLN A 159 -20.24 3.83 18.32
CA GLN A 159 -19.34 4.96 18.59
C GLN A 159 -18.13 4.97 17.63
N LEU A 160 -17.47 3.82 17.46
CA LEU A 160 -16.35 3.66 16.53
C LEU A 160 -16.77 3.99 15.08
N TRP A 161 -17.96 3.53 14.68
CA TRP A 161 -18.54 3.87 13.38
C TRP A 161 -18.74 5.38 13.21
N THR A 162 -19.32 6.05 14.22
CA THR A 162 -19.48 7.51 14.21
C THR A 162 -18.15 8.24 14.13
N GLU A 163 -17.12 7.79 14.85
CA GLU A 163 -15.78 8.38 14.79
C GLU A 163 -15.16 8.28 13.39
N TYR A 164 -15.21 7.09 12.77
CA TYR A 164 -14.73 6.89 11.41
C TYR A 164 -15.49 7.78 10.41
N VAL A 165 -16.82 7.78 10.44
CA VAL A 165 -17.65 8.58 9.53
C VAL A 165 -17.38 10.09 9.66
N ARG A 166 -16.93 10.55 10.83
CA ARG A 166 -16.54 11.95 11.07
C ARG A 166 -15.20 12.33 10.43
N THR A 167 -14.36 11.38 10.04
CA THR A 167 -13.05 11.65 9.40
C THR A 167 -13.05 11.41 7.89
N THR A 168 -14.13 10.84 7.34
CA THR A 168 -14.32 10.74 5.90
C THR A 168 -14.64 12.10 5.26
N ARG A 169 -14.48 12.17 3.93
CA ARG A 169 -14.98 13.29 3.13
C ARG A 169 -16.49 13.50 3.32
N GLN A 170 -16.96 14.72 3.09
CA GLN A 170 -18.35 15.11 3.36
C GLN A 170 -19.36 14.38 2.47
N ASP A 171 -19.06 14.19 1.18
CA ASP A 171 -19.87 13.42 0.24
C ASP A 171 -20.00 11.96 0.69
N VAL A 172 -18.89 11.33 1.07
CA VAL A 172 -18.86 9.97 1.59
C VAL A 172 -19.60 9.85 2.93
N ARG A 173 -19.48 10.85 3.80
CA ARG A 173 -20.24 10.90 5.06
C ARG A 173 -21.75 10.86 4.82
N MET A 174 -22.23 11.61 3.82
CA MET A 174 -23.65 11.63 3.44
C MET A 174 -24.07 10.29 2.82
N LEU A 175 -23.26 9.74 1.91
CA LEU A 175 -23.51 8.42 1.32
C LEU A 175 -23.67 7.34 2.41
N LEU A 176 -22.76 7.31 3.39
CA LEU A 176 -22.75 6.33 4.47
C LEU A 176 -23.95 6.44 5.43
N GLN A 177 -24.74 7.52 5.38
CA GLN A 177 -26.02 7.60 6.13
C GLN A 177 -27.08 6.64 5.58
N GLY A 178 -26.99 6.29 4.30
CA GLY A 178 -27.89 5.32 3.64
C GLY A 178 -27.48 3.86 3.86
N PHE A 179 -26.42 3.60 4.63
CA PHE A 179 -25.91 2.26 4.90
C PHE A 179 -26.02 1.93 6.39
N ARG A 180 -26.40 0.68 6.68
CA ARG A 180 -26.31 0.10 8.04
C ARG A 180 -25.15 -0.87 8.11
N VAL A 181 -24.47 -0.93 9.25
CA VAL A 181 -23.50 -1.99 9.54
C VAL A 181 -24.29 -3.27 9.82
N VAL A 182 -24.07 -4.29 8.99
CA VAL A 182 -24.72 -5.59 9.10
C VAL A 182 -23.90 -6.52 9.98
N ASP A 183 -22.59 -6.61 9.71
CA ASP A 183 -21.71 -7.56 10.38
C ASP A 183 -20.23 -7.17 10.31
N HIS A 184 -19.38 -7.77 11.14
CA HIS A 184 -17.93 -7.58 11.10
C HIS A 184 -17.15 -8.81 11.60
N VAL A 185 -16.00 -9.06 10.98
CA VAL A 185 -15.06 -10.12 11.39
C VAL A 185 -13.64 -9.58 11.51
N LEU A 186 -12.89 -10.10 12.47
CA LEU A 186 -11.43 -9.99 12.47
C LEU A 186 -10.90 -10.92 11.38
N ARG A 187 -9.93 -10.43 10.62
CA ARG A 187 -9.29 -11.12 9.52
C ARG A 187 -7.79 -11.10 9.68
N VAL A 188 -7.17 -12.27 9.63
CA VAL A 188 -5.73 -12.38 9.46
C VAL A 188 -5.39 -12.00 8.01
N VAL A 189 -4.52 -11.01 7.86
CA VAL A 189 -4.06 -10.49 6.56
C VAL A 189 -2.60 -10.89 6.32
N GLY A 190 -2.13 -10.75 5.07
CA GLY A 190 -0.89 -11.33 4.55
C GLY A 190 0.41 -10.98 5.30
N VAL A 191 1.54 -11.48 4.79
CA VAL A 191 2.84 -11.56 5.48
C VAL A 191 3.32 -10.28 6.18
N GLY A 192 3.09 -9.09 5.61
CA GLY A 192 3.56 -7.82 6.19
C GLY A 192 2.69 -7.26 7.33
N SER A 193 1.49 -7.80 7.54
CA SER A 193 0.56 -7.35 8.58
C SER A 193 0.20 -8.46 9.57
N VAL A 194 0.92 -9.59 9.52
CA VAL A 194 0.76 -10.68 10.49
C VAL A 194 1.08 -10.13 11.90
N GLY A 195 0.13 -10.27 12.82
CA GLY A 195 0.22 -9.72 14.18
C GLY A 195 -0.50 -8.38 14.38
N THR A 196 -1.02 -7.75 13.32
CA THR A 196 -1.86 -6.54 13.41
C THR A 196 -3.33 -6.85 13.18
N ARG A 197 -4.22 -6.06 13.79
CA ARG A 197 -5.67 -6.28 13.67
C ARG A 197 -6.21 -5.70 12.39
N CYS A 198 -6.97 -6.53 11.66
CA CYS A 198 -7.66 -6.10 10.47
C CYS A 198 -9.11 -6.57 10.52
N TYR A 199 -10.07 -5.65 10.47
CA TYR A 199 -11.49 -5.97 10.45
C TYR A 199 -12.06 -5.80 9.06
N ILE A 200 -12.93 -6.72 8.65
CA ILE A 200 -13.82 -6.55 7.50
C ILE A 200 -15.20 -6.23 8.04
N VAL A 201 -15.78 -5.14 7.55
CA VAL A 201 -17.10 -4.65 7.95
C VAL A 201 -18.02 -4.73 6.75
N TYR A 202 -19.12 -5.47 6.89
CA TYR A 202 -20.18 -5.60 5.90
C TYR A 202 -21.27 -4.55 6.18
N LEU A 203 -21.55 -3.73 5.18
CA LEU A 203 -22.63 -2.76 5.18
C LEU A 203 -23.61 -3.05 4.05
N GLU A 204 -24.86 -2.66 4.28
CA GLU A 204 -25.94 -2.83 3.32
C GLU A 204 -26.80 -1.56 3.31
N ALA A 205 -27.15 -1.08 2.13
CA ALA A 205 -28.13 -0.01 1.96
C ALA A 205 -29.56 -0.56 1.98
N ASP A 206 -30.56 0.32 2.08
CA ASP A 206 -31.98 -0.08 2.12
C ASP A 206 -32.43 -0.84 0.86
N ASP A 207 -31.77 -0.61 -0.28
CA ASP A 207 -32.02 -1.32 -1.54
C ASP A 207 -31.26 -2.66 -1.67
N GLY A 208 -30.56 -3.08 -0.60
CA GLY A 208 -29.75 -4.29 -0.57
C GLY A 208 -28.35 -4.14 -1.18
N THR A 209 -27.94 -2.93 -1.59
CA THR A 209 -26.60 -2.70 -2.14
C THR A 209 -25.52 -2.98 -1.09
N PRO A 210 -24.58 -3.91 -1.34
CA PRO A 210 -23.52 -4.23 -0.39
C PRO A 210 -22.32 -3.29 -0.50
N LEU A 211 -21.75 -2.93 0.64
CA LEU A 211 -20.46 -2.25 0.75
C LEU A 211 -19.58 -2.97 1.77
N PHE A 212 -18.33 -3.24 1.42
CA PHE A 212 -17.35 -3.80 2.33
C PHE A 212 -16.26 -2.79 2.62
N LEU A 213 -16.08 -2.48 3.89
CA LEU A 213 -14.99 -1.66 4.38
C LEU A 213 -13.98 -2.51 5.15
N GLN A 214 -12.76 -2.02 5.23
CA GLN A 214 -11.67 -2.62 5.97
C GLN A 214 -11.12 -1.59 6.95
N ALA A 215 -11.11 -1.94 8.24
CA ALA A 215 -10.38 -1.20 9.27
C ALA A 215 -9.06 -1.91 9.55
N LYS A 216 -7.93 -1.23 9.41
CA LYS A 216 -6.60 -1.75 9.71
C LYS A 216 -5.99 -0.99 10.88
N GLU A 217 -5.45 -1.73 11.83
CA GLU A 217 -4.63 -1.18 12.90
C GLU A 217 -3.41 -0.46 12.31
N ALA A 218 -3.20 0.78 12.72
CA ALA A 218 -2.07 1.60 12.33
C ALA A 218 -1.03 1.56 13.45
N GLN A 219 0.16 1.03 13.15
CA GLN A 219 1.29 1.00 14.09
C GLN A 219 2.17 2.24 13.91
N PRO A 220 2.99 2.57 14.93
CA PRO A 220 4.07 3.55 14.78
C PRO A 220 4.96 3.21 13.58
N SER A 221 5.16 4.17 12.68
CA SER A 221 5.96 3.93 11.47
C SER A 221 7.42 3.62 11.78
N VAL A 222 8.03 2.76 10.96
CA VAL A 222 9.46 2.46 10.92
C VAL A 222 10.30 3.71 10.66
N LEU A 223 9.74 4.73 9.99
CA LEU A 223 10.39 6.03 9.80
C LEU A 223 10.64 6.74 11.14
N VAL A 224 9.76 6.52 12.12
CA VAL A 224 9.87 7.08 13.46
C VAL A 224 10.65 6.14 14.38
N THR A 225 10.24 4.88 14.46
CA THR A 225 10.77 3.92 15.44
C THR A 225 12.22 3.54 15.17
N TYR A 226 12.56 3.22 13.92
CA TYR A 226 13.91 2.83 13.51
C TYR A 226 14.64 3.94 12.76
N GLY A 227 13.91 4.77 12.01
CA GLY A 227 14.47 5.89 11.26
C GLY A 227 14.77 7.11 12.12
N GLY A 228 14.13 7.25 13.29
CA GLY A 228 14.29 8.42 14.16
C GLY A 228 13.90 9.73 13.49
N VAL A 229 13.08 9.70 12.43
CA VAL A 229 12.77 10.88 11.63
C VAL A 229 11.66 11.70 12.28
N PRO A 230 11.90 12.99 12.58
CA PRO A 230 10.84 13.88 13.05
C PRO A 230 9.72 13.98 12.01
N GLN A 231 8.48 13.76 12.45
CA GLN A 231 7.29 13.87 11.59
C GLN A 231 6.86 15.33 11.40
N ARG A 232 7.79 16.16 10.93
CA ARG A 232 7.59 17.58 10.60
C ARG A 232 8.49 17.98 9.44
N ILE A 233 8.04 18.92 8.62
CA ILE A 233 8.85 19.51 7.55
C ILE A 233 9.12 20.97 7.93
N ASP A 234 10.39 21.33 8.09
CA ASP A 234 10.78 22.70 8.45
C ASP A 234 10.29 23.70 7.38
N GLY A 235 9.68 24.80 7.83
CA GLY A 235 9.15 25.83 6.96
C GLY A 235 7.83 25.48 6.26
N VAL A 236 7.20 24.36 6.62
CA VAL A 236 5.88 23.96 6.10
C VAL A 236 4.87 23.95 7.24
N ASP A 237 3.85 24.81 7.13
CA ASP A 237 2.77 24.91 8.11
C ASP A 237 1.69 23.85 7.85
N ILE A 238 1.98 22.63 8.29
CA ILE A 238 1.03 21.50 8.27
C ILE A 238 0.97 20.93 9.69
N GLU A 239 -0.24 20.86 10.24
CA GLU A 239 -0.47 20.24 11.54
C GLU A 239 -0.05 18.77 11.52
N PRO A 240 0.70 18.30 12.54
CA PRO A 240 1.04 16.89 12.64
C PRO A 240 -0.23 16.05 12.85
N PRO A 241 -0.27 14.80 12.32
CA PRO A 241 -1.41 13.93 12.54
C PRO A 241 -1.60 13.64 14.04
N GLU A 242 -2.86 13.58 14.48
CA GLU A 242 -3.24 13.31 15.88
C GLU A 242 -3.01 11.84 16.31
N GLY A 243 -2.66 10.96 15.36
CA GLY A 243 -2.39 9.54 15.56
C GLY A 243 -2.01 8.82 14.26
N GLU A 244 -1.66 7.54 14.38
CA GLU A 244 -1.07 6.76 13.29
C GLU A 244 -2.07 6.51 12.14
N GLY A 245 -3.36 6.37 12.46
CA GLY A 245 -4.40 6.23 11.44
C GLY A 245 -4.52 7.47 10.54
N GLN A 246 -4.45 8.67 11.12
CA GLN A 246 -4.44 9.92 10.36
C GLN A 246 -3.15 10.07 9.57
N ARG A 247 -2.00 9.67 10.14
CA ARG A 247 -0.71 9.68 9.43
C ARG A 247 -0.80 8.88 8.13
N VAL A 248 -1.27 7.63 8.20
CA VAL A 248 -1.41 6.74 7.03
C VAL A 248 -2.34 7.37 5.98
N VAL A 249 -3.51 7.85 6.38
CA VAL A 249 -4.48 8.47 5.46
C VAL A 249 -3.93 9.73 4.80
N SER A 250 -3.29 10.61 5.58
CA SER A 250 -2.68 11.83 5.06
C SER A 250 -1.53 11.54 4.09
N ALA A 251 -0.65 10.59 4.43
CA ALA A 251 0.42 10.16 3.54
C ALA A 251 -0.13 9.59 2.23
N GLN A 252 -1.15 8.72 2.30
CA GLN A 252 -1.81 8.18 1.12
C GLN A 252 -2.43 9.29 0.25
N ARG A 253 -3.14 10.25 0.84
CA ARG A 253 -3.76 11.37 0.10
C ARG A 253 -2.74 12.29 -0.59
N VAL A 254 -1.54 12.44 -0.03
CA VAL A 254 -0.47 13.23 -0.65
C VAL A 254 0.23 12.44 -1.76
N LEU A 255 0.54 11.17 -1.51
CA LEU A 255 1.42 10.38 -2.38
C LEU A 255 0.66 9.73 -3.55
N GLN A 256 -0.56 9.27 -3.32
CA GLN A 256 -1.38 8.58 -4.32
C GLN A 256 -2.15 9.58 -5.19
N ALA A 257 -2.22 9.33 -6.49
CA ALA A 257 -2.87 10.23 -7.43
C ALA A 257 -4.38 10.33 -7.24
N HIS A 258 -5.01 9.19 -7.02
CA HIS A 258 -6.41 9.11 -6.68
C HIS A 258 -6.53 8.17 -5.49
N SER A 259 -6.85 8.74 -4.33
CA SER A 259 -7.08 7.96 -3.14
C SER A 259 -8.49 7.39 -3.11
N ASP A 260 -8.64 6.27 -2.40
CA ASP A 260 -9.93 5.68 -2.08
C ASP A 260 -10.84 6.73 -1.39
N PRO A 261 -12.06 6.99 -1.89
CA PRO A 261 -12.94 7.99 -1.31
C PRO A 261 -13.34 7.65 0.15
N PHE A 262 -13.35 6.36 0.51
CA PHE A 262 -13.68 5.87 1.85
C PHE A 262 -12.51 5.93 2.84
N LEU A 263 -11.39 6.57 2.49
CA LEU A 263 -10.32 6.80 3.47
C LEU A 263 -10.81 7.65 4.64
N GLY A 264 -10.68 7.08 5.83
CA GLY A 264 -10.90 7.75 7.12
C GLY A 264 -10.06 7.07 8.20
N TRP A 265 -10.06 7.64 9.40
CA TRP A 265 -9.35 7.11 10.56
C TRP A 265 -10.20 7.24 11.82
N MET A 266 -9.85 6.47 12.84
CA MET A 266 -10.48 6.56 14.16
C MET A 266 -9.50 6.10 15.23
N ARG A 267 -9.78 6.47 16.48
CA ARG A 267 -9.05 5.95 17.63
C ARG A 267 -9.94 4.94 18.32
N GLY A 268 -9.68 3.66 18.05
CA GLY A 268 -10.43 2.57 18.62
C GLY A 268 -9.77 1.98 19.86
N PHE A 269 -10.16 0.75 20.12
CA PHE A 269 -9.60 -0.07 21.18
C PHE A 269 -9.15 -1.40 20.61
N ALA A 270 -8.29 -2.07 21.36
CA ALA A 270 -7.85 -3.41 21.06
C ALA A 270 -7.68 -4.23 22.35
N GLY A 271 -7.65 -5.55 22.22
CA GLY A 271 -7.70 -6.47 23.37
C GLY A 271 -9.09 -7.11 23.55
N GLU A 272 -9.23 -7.96 24.55
CA GLU A 272 -10.54 -8.51 24.93
C GLU A 272 -11.38 -7.47 25.69
N GLN A 273 -12.70 -7.70 25.79
CA GLN A 273 -13.58 -6.84 26.56
C GLN A 273 -13.05 -6.68 27.99
N GLY A 274 -12.74 -5.44 28.39
CA GLY A 274 -12.19 -5.12 29.72
C GLY A 274 -10.69 -4.80 29.76
N GLU A 275 -9.92 -5.11 28.70
CA GLU A 275 -8.48 -4.84 28.59
C GLU A 275 -8.17 -3.85 27.46
N HIS A 276 -9.01 -2.81 27.32
CA HIS A 276 -8.97 -1.91 26.17
C HIS A 276 -7.68 -1.09 26.11
N VAL A 277 -6.77 -1.49 25.21
CA VAL A 277 -5.64 -0.67 24.80
C VAL A 277 -6.13 0.29 23.72
N ARG A 278 -5.83 1.59 23.83
CA ARG A 278 -6.13 2.55 22.77
C ARG A 278 -5.29 2.20 21.53
N THR A 279 -5.95 2.12 20.38
CA THR A 279 -5.30 1.71 19.13
C THR A 279 -5.84 2.57 17.99
N ASP A 280 -4.93 3.12 17.18
CA ASP A 280 -5.30 3.89 16.01
C ASP A 280 -5.64 2.95 14.85
N TYR A 281 -6.69 3.28 14.10
CA TYR A 281 -7.11 2.54 12.92
C TYR A 281 -7.29 3.50 11.75
N TYR A 282 -6.97 3.01 10.55
CA TYR A 282 -7.41 3.64 9.31
C TYR A 282 -8.37 2.71 8.56
N TRP A 283 -9.24 3.32 7.76
CA TRP A 283 -10.32 2.66 7.04
C TRP A 283 -10.18 2.88 5.55
N ARG A 284 -10.63 1.89 4.78
CA ARG A 284 -10.66 1.93 3.31
C ARG A 284 -11.70 0.96 2.77
N GLN A 285 -12.08 1.10 1.52
CA GLN A 285 -12.90 0.12 0.82
C GLN A 285 -12.15 -1.21 0.65
N PHE A 286 -12.82 -2.30 1.02
CA PHE A 286 -12.25 -3.64 0.92
C PHE A 286 -12.41 -4.19 -0.50
N ARG A 287 -11.29 -4.57 -1.12
CA ARG A 287 -11.24 -5.23 -2.44
C ARG A 287 -11.97 -4.47 -3.57
N ASP A 288 -11.78 -3.16 -3.69
CA ASP A 288 -12.16 -2.44 -4.91
C ASP A 288 -11.02 -2.46 -5.93
N MET A 289 -11.15 -3.28 -6.97
CA MET A 289 -10.22 -3.38 -8.10
C MET A 289 -8.71 -3.52 -7.82
N LYS A 290 -8.31 -3.95 -6.61
CA LYS A 290 -6.87 -4.09 -6.30
C LYS A 290 -6.19 -5.16 -7.15
N GLY A 291 -4.95 -4.95 -7.58
CA GLY A 291 -4.10 -5.99 -8.18
C GLY A 291 -2.62 -5.58 -8.17
N SER A 292 -1.71 -6.48 -7.80
CA SER A 292 -0.26 -6.22 -7.87
C SER A 292 0.36 -6.95 -9.07
N VAL A 293 1.46 -6.41 -9.59
CA VAL A 293 2.29 -7.11 -10.57
C VAL A 293 3.38 -7.84 -9.79
N ASP A 294 3.44 -9.15 -9.95
CA ASP A 294 4.52 -9.95 -9.39
C ASP A 294 5.74 -9.86 -10.31
N LEU A 295 6.79 -9.17 -9.84
CA LEU A 295 8.03 -9.01 -10.60
C LEU A 295 8.92 -10.26 -10.55
N SER A 296 8.69 -11.18 -9.61
CA SER A 296 9.52 -12.39 -9.41
C SER A 296 9.40 -13.42 -10.55
N VAL A 297 8.47 -13.17 -11.49
CA VAL A 297 8.19 -14.07 -12.61
C VAL A 297 8.47 -13.42 -13.98
N LEU A 298 9.12 -12.24 -13.98
CA LEU A 298 9.39 -11.46 -15.18
C LEU A 298 10.81 -11.71 -15.69
N GLY A 299 10.95 -11.80 -17.02
CA GLY A 299 12.28 -11.83 -17.64
C GLY A 299 13.02 -10.48 -17.50
N PRO A 300 14.33 -10.42 -17.77
CA PRO A 300 15.19 -9.25 -17.49
C PRO A 300 14.67 -7.92 -18.02
N LYS A 301 14.22 -7.93 -19.27
CA LYS A 301 13.72 -6.72 -19.93
C LYS A 301 12.43 -6.25 -19.27
N GLN A 302 11.51 -7.18 -19.00
CA GLN A 302 10.19 -6.89 -18.42
C GLN A 302 10.30 -6.39 -16.99
N LEU A 303 11.19 -7.01 -16.20
CA LEU A 303 11.55 -6.54 -14.86
C LEU A 303 12.05 -5.10 -14.91
N THR A 304 13.03 -4.81 -15.78
CA THR A 304 13.60 -3.46 -15.92
C THR A 304 12.54 -2.44 -16.34
N ASP A 305 11.71 -2.76 -17.34
CA ASP A 305 10.70 -1.83 -17.83
C ASP A 305 9.61 -1.56 -16.78
N THR A 306 9.18 -2.58 -16.03
CA THR A 306 8.18 -2.40 -14.97
C THR A 306 8.76 -1.64 -13.79
N ALA A 307 10.02 -1.88 -13.44
CA ALA A 307 10.73 -1.13 -12.41
C ALA A 307 10.86 0.36 -12.75
N ARG A 308 11.08 0.71 -14.04
CA ARG A 308 11.07 2.10 -14.50
C ARG A 308 9.72 2.79 -14.31
N VAL A 309 8.61 2.06 -14.49
CA VAL A 309 7.29 2.62 -14.20
C VAL A 309 7.07 2.81 -12.71
N CYS A 310 7.46 1.83 -11.88
CA CYS A 310 7.40 1.99 -10.42
C CYS A 310 8.23 3.21 -9.97
N ALA A 311 9.41 3.41 -10.55
CA ALA A 311 10.24 4.58 -10.32
C ALA A 311 9.56 5.89 -10.76
N GLY A 312 8.86 5.89 -11.90
CA GLY A 312 8.09 7.04 -12.37
C GLY A 312 6.90 7.38 -11.47
N VAL A 313 6.19 6.36 -10.96
CA VAL A 313 5.13 6.51 -9.95
C VAL A 313 5.70 7.09 -8.64
N LEU A 314 6.82 6.55 -8.16
CA LEU A 314 7.46 7.05 -6.95
C LEU A 314 7.92 8.51 -7.12
N ALA A 315 8.49 8.86 -8.28
CA ALA A 315 8.83 10.22 -8.62
C ALA A 315 7.60 11.14 -8.59
N ARG A 316 6.46 10.70 -9.17
CA ARG A 316 5.19 11.43 -9.15
C ARG A 316 4.72 11.69 -7.72
N ALA A 317 4.76 10.66 -6.87
CA ALA A 317 4.35 10.74 -5.47
C ALA A 317 5.23 11.74 -4.70
N HIS A 318 6.55 11.64 -4.84
CA HIS A 318 7.48 12.57 -4.21
C HIS A 318 7.33 14.01 -4.73
N ALA A 319 6.96 14.20 -5.99
CA ALA A 319 6.76 15.51 -6.60
C ALA A 319 5.58 16.31 -6.00
N GLN A 320 4.74 15.67 -5.18
CA GLN A 320 3.69 16.33 -4.38
C GLN A 320 4.23 16.97 -3.09
N SER A 321 5.53 16.83 -2.80
CA SER A 321 6.16 17.36 -1.59
C SER A 321 7.04 18.58 -1.90
N PRO A 322 7.07 19.63 -1.05
CA PRO A 322 7.84 20.86 -1.31
C PRO A 322 9.33 20.66 -1.59
N GLY A 323 9.96 19.65 -0.97
CA GLY A 323 11.39 19.35 -1.14
C GLY A 323 11.76 18.77 -2.52
N SER A 324 10.79 18.35 -3.34
CA SER A 324 11.08 17.65 -4.60
C SER A 324 11.79 18.53 -5.63
N ALA A 325 11.57 19.85 -5.60
CA ALA A 325 12.23 20.79 -6.50
C ALA A 325 13.74 20.81 -6.30
N GLN A 326 14.20 20.67 -5.04
CA GLN A 326 15.62 20.60 -4.72
C GLN A 326 16.23 19.29 -5.23
N ILE A 327 15.48 18.18 -5.16
CA ILE A 327 15.91 16.89 -5.72
C ILE A 327 16.12 17.03 -7.23
N ALA A 328 15.13 17.58 -7.95
CA ALA A 328 15.24 17.81 -9.39
C ALA A 328 16.45 18.71 -9.72
N ALA A 329 16.58 19.86 -9.08
CA ALA A 329 17.68 20.79 -9.35
C ALA A 329 19.07 20.20 -9.04
N ARG A 330 19.19 19.41 -7.97
CA ARG A 330 20.46 18.86 -7.50
C ARG A 330 20.90 17.62 -8.28
N TYR A 331 19.93 16.82 -8.71
CA TYR A 331 20.19 15.47 -9.20
C TYR A 331 19.70 15.21 -10.62
N ALA A 332 19.09 16.16 -11.35
CA ALA A 332 18.58 15.91 -12.71
C ALA A 332 19.58 15.18 -13.63
N ASP A 333 20.87 15.55 -13.60
CA ASP A 333 21.94 14.97 -14.44
C ASP A 333 22.98 14.15 -13.63
N ALA A 334 22.66 13.78 -12.39
CA ALA A 334 23.59 13.09 -11.49
C ALA A 334 23.64 11.58 -11.76
N GLU A 335 24.40 11.14 -12.77
CA GLU A 335 24.61 9.70 -13.03
C GLU A 335 25.39 8.98 -11.92
N ASP A 336 26.23 9.71 -11.18
CA ASP A 336 26.95 9.23 -10.00
C ASP A 336 26.01 8.80 -8.87
N LEU A 337 24.85 9.46 -8.74
CA LEU A 337 23.78 9.03 -7.84
C LEU A 337 23.25 7.64 -8.20
N ASP A 338 23.05 7.38 -9.51
CA ASP A 338 22.52 6.09 -9.98
C ASP A 338 23.50 4.94 -9.68
N GLU A 339 24.80 5.19 -9.81
CA GLU A 339 25.85 4.24 -9.43
C GLU A 339 25.85 4.01 -7.90
N ALA A 340 25.82 5.09 -7.10
CA ALA A 340 25.84 5.00 -5.65
C ALA A 340 24.62 4.23 -5.09
N LEU A 341 23.42 4.48 -5.62
CA LEU A 341 22.20 3.76 -5.22
C LEU A 341 22.22 2.30 -5.66
N THR A 342 22.84 2.01 -6.80
CA THR A 342 23.01 0.63 -7.28
C THR A 342 23.98 -0.14 -6.39
N ASP A 343 25.09 0.47 -5.98
CA ASP A 343 26.06 -0.15 -5.06
C ASP A 343 25.47 -0.33 -3.66
N PHE A 344 24.67 0.64 -3.19
CA PHE A 344 23.87 0.50 -1.98
C PHE A 344 22.92 -0.72 -2.08
N ALA A 345 22.16 -0.83 -3.17
CA ALA A 345 21.22 -1.91 -3.38
C ALA A 345 21.88 -3.29 -3.39
N ARG A 346 23.06 -3.41 -4.02
CA ARG A 346 23.85 -4.65 -3.97
C ARG A 346 24.26 -5.00 -2.53
N GLY A 347 24.78 -4.02 -1.78
CA GLY A 347 25.19 -4.23 -0.39
C GLY A 347 24.03 -4.62 0.51
N TYR A 348 22.90 -3.92 0.39
CA TYR A 348 21.71 -4.17 1.18
C TYR A 348 21.02 -5.49 0.81
N ALA A 349 21.03 -5.89 -0.47
CA ALA A 349 20.55 -7.20 -0.89
C ALA A 349 21.31 -8.36 -0.21
N ALA A 350 22.63 -8.21 0.01
CA ALA A 350 23.41 -9.19 0.75
C ALA A 350 23.00 -9.28 2.23
N ILE A 351 22.62 -8.15 2.85
CA ILE A 351 22.07 -8.13 4.22
C ILE A 351 20.72 -8.86 4.23
N CYS A 352 19.81 -8.55 3.31
CA CYS A 352 18.51 -9.23 3.22
C CYS A 352 18.67 -10.75 3.03
N GLN A 353 19.63 -11.19 2.23
CA GLN A 353 19.92 -12.62 2.06
C GLN A 353 20.43 -13.24 3.36
N ALA A 354 21.37 -12.59 4.05
CA ALA A 354 21.90 -13.07 5.33
C ALA A 354 20.81 -13.17 6.41
N ASP A 355 19.92 -12.19 6.49
CA ASP A 355 18.78 -12.19 7.41
C ASP A 355 17.79 -13.33 7.08
N TYR A 356 17.53 -13.57 5.80
CA TYR A 356 16.72 -14.70 5.34
C TYR A 356 17.34 -16.05 5.71
N ASP A 357 18.64 -16.23 5.46
CA ASP A 357 19.35 -17.46 5.78
C ASP A 357 19.38 -17.71 7.29
N ALA A 358 19.55 -16.66 8.10
CA ALA A 358 19.49 -16.73 9.55
C ALA A 358 18.09 -17.12 10.06
N LEU A 359 17.04 -16.56 9.47
CA LEU A 359 15.66 -16.95 9.78
C LEU A 359 15.40 -18.41 9.42
N ALA A 360 15.80 -18.85 8.23
CA ALA A 360 15.65 -20.23 7.76
C ALA A 360 16.36 -21.21 8.72
N ALA A 361 17.62 -20.92 9.09
CA ALA A 361 18.37 -21.74 10.05
C ALA A 361 17.72 -21.77 11.44
N ALA A 362 17.12 -20.66 11.89
CA ALA A 362 16.41 -20.62 13.17
C ALA A 362 15.11 -21.45 13.15
N VAL A 363 14.41 -21.48 12.02
CA VAL A 363 13.24 -22.33 11.79
C VAL A 363 13.65 -23.81 11.77
N GLU A 364 14.69 -24.17 11.02
CA GLU A 364 15.22 -25.54 10.97
C GLU A 364 15.69 -26.04 12.33
N ALA A 365 16.29 -25.16 13.14
CA ALA A 365 16.70 -25.45 14.51
C ALA A 365 15.54 -25.47 15.54
N GLY A 366 14.30 -25.23 15.12
CA GLY A 366 13.11 -25.20 15.99
C GLY A 366 13.07 -24.01 16.97
N LYS A 367 13.90 -22.98 16.76
CA LYS A 367 13.93 -21.78 17.60
C LYS A 367 12.80 -20.81 17.27
N VAL A 368 12.34 -20.83 16.02
CA VAL A 368 11.21 -20.04 15.53
C VAL A 368 10.14 -21.01 15.02
N PRO A 369 8.90 -20.96 15.54
CA PRO A 369 7.83 -21.80 15.02
C PRO A 369 7.46 -21.36 13.59
N ALA A 370 7.31 -22.33 12.69
CA ALA A 370 6.87 -22.10 11.32
C ALA A 370 5.87 -23.19 10.89
N THR A 371 4.87 -22.78 10.12
CA THR A 371 3.92 -23.69 9.46
C THR A 371 4.10 -23.55 7.96
N PHE A 372 4.41 -24.65 7.29
CA PHE A 372 4.62 -24.66 5.83
C PHE A 372 3.33 -25.02 5.10
N GLY A 373 3.11 -24.40 3.93
CA GLY A 373 1.99 -24.74 3.03
C GLY A 373 0.62 -24.19 3.41
N VAL A 374 0.57 -23.15 4.27
CA VAL A 374 -0.67 -22.45 4.68
C VAL A 374 -1.10 -21.39 3.67
#